data_AF-A0A2D6PX41-F1
#
_entry.id   AF-A0A2D6PX41-F1
#
_cell.length_a   1.000
_cell.length_b   1.000
_cell.length_c   1.000
_cell.angle_alpha   90.00
_cell.angle_beta   90.00
_cell.angle_gamma   90.00
#
_symmetry.space_group_name_H-M   'P 1'
#
loop_
_entity.id
_entity.type
_entity.pdbx_description
1 polymer ?
#
loop_
_entity_poly.entity_id
_entity_poly.type
_entity_poly.pdbx_seq_one_letter_code
_entity_poly.pdbx_strand_id
1 'polypeptide(L)'
;MSKLSFVLLSILAVLALLVFVPSLTAQARPGVRGVPAGADVADPGAEMIVTILALQYAVAHETQPAIMELCRHLPRKFSVIADGRTNSLLIQANAKDTERIKGMVAALDRQVKKAAPKREAEIQVNVMILEHRRAENVGGVIREILQSNVPQRMGRGARVSRNSSIRVVIDRELNALVTYTTAKNTARVRDLVAALDRPIKQKKSDGKNK
;
A
#
# COMPACT_ATOMS: atom_id res chain seq x y z
N MET A 1 -42.60 -17.28 -30.77
CA MET A 1 -41.46 -18.21 -30.69
C MET A 1 -40.19 -17.39 -30.93
N SER A 2 -39.48 -17.08 -29.84
CA SER A 2 -38.51 -15.97 -29.76
C SER A 2 -37.10 -16.39 -30.19
N LYS A 3 -36.41 -15.50 -30.90
CA LYS A 3 -35.03 -15.61 -31.39
C LYS A 3 -33.95 -15.62 -30.28
N LEU A 4 -34.33 -15.87 -29.03
CA LEU A 4 -33.42 -15.87 -27.87
C LEU A 4 -32.83 -17.25 -27.53
N SER A 5 -33.35 -18.35 -28.08
CA SER A 5 -32.82 -19.70 -27.78
C SER A 5 -31.55 -20.07 -28.54
N PHE A 6 -31.19 -19.34 -29.61
CA PHE A 6 -30.06 -19.69 -30.47
C PHE A 6 -28.70 -19.16 -30.01
N VAL A 7 -28.68 -18.15 -29.14
CA VAL A 7 -27.41 -17.53 -28.70
C VAL A 7 -26.77 -18.28 -27.52
N LEU A 8 -27.57 -19.03 -26.73
CA LEU A 8 -27.04 -19.79 -25.59
C LEU A 8 -26.36 -21.12 -25.99
N LEU A 9 -26.57 -21.64 -27.20
CA LEU A 9 -25.94 -22.89 -27.63
C LEU A 9 -24.53 -22.71 -28.22
N SER A 10 -24.14 -21.48 -28.61
CA SER A 10 -22.81 -21.20 -29.18
C SER A 10 -21.71 -20.99 -28.13
N ILE A 11 -22.09 -20.70 -26.88
CA ILE A 11 -21.12 -20.43 -25.80
C ILE A 11 -20.63 -21.74 -25.15
N LEU A 12 -21.39 -22.83 -25.25
CA LEU A 12 -21.01 -24.12 -24.66
C LEU A 12 -19.99 -24.92 -25.51
N ALA A 13 -19.83 -24.60 -26.80
CA ALA A 13 -18.96 -25.35 -27.71
C ALA A 13 -17.48 -24.93 -27.67
N VAL A 14 -17.14 -23.79 -27.06
CA VAL A 14 -15.76 -23.28 -27.02
C VAL A 14 -14.98 -23.78 -25.78
N LEU A 15 -15.66 -24.42 -24.82
CA LEU A 15 -15.05 -24.81 -23.53
C LEU A 15 -14.42 -26.22 -23.52
N ALA A 16 -14.38 -26.93 -24.66
CA ALA A 16 -14.01 -28.35 -24.71
C ALA A 16 -12.62 -28.66 -25.32
N LEU A 17 -11.76 -27.66 -25.60
CA LEU A 17 -10.52 -27.89 -26.37
C LEU A 17 -9.19 -27.70 -25.61
N LEU A 18 -9.13 -27.83 -24.28
CA LEU A 18 -7.88 -27.56 -23.53
C LEU A 18 -7.45 -28.58 -22.47
N VAL A 19 -7.82 -29.86 -22.62
CA VAL A 19 -7.24 -30.92 -21.78
C VAL A 19 -6.85 -32.13 -22.63
N PHE A 20 -5.68 -32.07 -23.27
CA PHE A 20 -5.01 -33.26 -23.80
C PHE A 20 -3.53 -33.21 -23.41
N VAL A 21 -3.20 -33.88 -22.29
CA VAL A 21 -1.83 -34.14 -21.85
C VAL A 21 -1.67 -35.65 -21.72
N PRO A 22 -0.92 -36.34 -22.59
CA PRO A 22 -0.63 -37.75 -22.41
C PRO A 22 0.49 -37.90 -21.37
N SER A 23 0.18 -38.54 -20.24
CA SER A 23 1.19 -39.01 -19.27
C SER A 23 1.80 -40.31 -19.76
N LEU A 24 3.08 -40.28 -20.13
CA LEU A 24 3.89 -41.49 -20.36
C LEU A 24 4.29 -42.08 -19.01
N THR A 25 3.69 -43.22 -18.69
CA THR A 25 4.02 -44.10 -17.57
C THR A 25 5.35 -44.78 -17.82
N ALA A 26 6.44 -44.18 -17.34
CA ALA A 26 7.75 -44.83 -17.26
C ALA A 26 7.91 -45.48 -15.88
N GLN A 27 7.89 -46.80 -15.87
CA GLN A 27 8.02 -47.70 -14.72
C GLN A 27 9.39 -47.53 -14.05
N ALA A 28 9.44 -47.18 -12.76
CA ALA A 28 10.68 -47.11 -11.98
C ALA A 28 10.88 -48.41 -11.16
N ARG A 29 12.00 -49.09 -11.38
CA ARG A 29 12.52 -50.16 -10.50
C ARG A 29 13.22 -49.53 -9.27
N PRO A 30 13.23 -50.22 -8.11
CA PRO A 30 13.74 -49.65 -6.87
C PRO A 30 15.24 -49.89 -6.68
N GLY A 31 15.89 -48.92 -6.01
CA GLY A 31 17.19 -49.07 -5.37
C GLY A 31 18.34 -48.41 -6.13
N VAL A 32 18.88 -47.29 -5.62
CA VAL A 32 20.07 -47.29 -4.75
C VAL A 32 20.15 -45.94 -4.03
N ARG A 33 20.35 -46.01 -2.71
CA ARG A 33 20.64 -44.91 -1.81
C ARG A 33 22.02 -44.32 -2.17
N GLY A 34 22.05 -43.04 -2.51
CA GLY A 34 23.27 -42.27 -2.66
C GLY A 34 22.97 -40.78 -2.65
N VAL A 35 23.06 -40.15 -1.48
CA VAL A 35 23.35 -38.72 -1.41
C VAL A 35 24.86 -38.64 -1.24
N PRO A 36 25.54 -37.91 -2.12
CA PRO A 36 26.16 -36.70 -1.59
C PRO A 36 25.87 -35.48 -2.46
N ALA A 37 25.70 -34.36 -1.74
CA ALA A 37 25.97 -32.99 -2.15
C ALA A 37 26.68 -32.83 -3.50
N GLY A 38 25.90 -32.60 -4.55
CA GLY A 38 26.35 -31.95 -5.77
C GLY A 38 26.02 -30.47 -5.65
N ALA A 39 27.04 -29.65 -5.41
CA ALA A 39 26.97 -28.24 -5.69
C ALA A 39 26.49 -28.07 -7.14
N ASP A 40 25.38 -27.35 -7.32
CA ASP A 40 24.75 -27.04 -8.60
C ASP A 40 25.74 -26.14 -9.37
N VAL A 41 26.68 -26.78 -10.08
CA VAL A 41 27.69 -26.10 -10.91
C VAL A 41 26.91 -25.27 -11.93
N ALA A 42 27.04 -23.94 -11.82
CA ALA A 42 26.41 -23.02 -12.74
C ALA A 42 26.88 -23.36 -14.16
N ASP A 43 25.95 -23.80 -15.02
CA ASP A 43 26.18 -23.92 -16.45
C ASP A 43 26.31 -22.50 -17.02
N PRO A 44 27.52 -22.06 -17.43
CA PRO A 44 27.75 -20.73 -17.96
C PRO A 44 27.16 -20.53 -19.37
N GLY A 45 26.59 -21.59 -19.98
CA GLY A 45 25.97 -21.57 -21.31
C GLY A 45 24.45 -21.42 -21.32
N ALA A 46 23.79 -21.27 -20.16
CA ALA A 46 22.33 -21.15 -20.14
C ALA A 46 21.87 -19.84 -20.81
N GLU A 47 21.16 -19.98 -21.93
CA GLU A 47 20.64 -18.87 -22.73
C GLU A 47 19.79 -17.92 -21.87
N MET A 48 20.18 -16.65 -21.84
CA MET A 48 19.47 -15.61 -21.11
C MET A 48 18.36 -15.07 -22.00
N ILE A 49 17.11 -15.31 -21.59
CA ILE A 49 15.93 -14.85 -22.33
C ILE A 49 15.34 -13.63 -21.63
N VAL A 50 14.75 -12.72 -22.43
CA VAL A 50 13.98 -11.58 -21.92
C VAL A 50 12.50 -11.91 -22.02
N THR A 51 11.80 -11.85 -20.89
CA THR A 51 10.34 -12.06 -20.80
C THR A 51 9.67 -10.81 -20.24
N ILE A 52 8.57 -10.40 -20.87
CA ILE A 52 7.73 -9.30 -20.38
C ILE A 52 6.52 -9.89 -19.65
N LEU A 53 6.29 -9.46 -18.41
CA LEU A 53 5.12 -9.83 -17.62
C LEU A 53 4.32 -8.58 -17.26
N ALA A 54 3.12 -8.45 -17.83
CA ALA A 54 2.17 -7.42 -17.42
C ALA A 54 1.52 -7.82 -16.08
N LEU A 55 1.43 -6.87 -15.15
CA LEU A 55 0.80 -7.07 -13.85
C LEU A 55 -0.65 -6.60 -13.87
N GLN A 56 -1.54 -7.38 -13.26
CA GLN A 56 -2.98 -7.11 -13.24
C GLN A 56 -3.41 -6.30 -12.01
N TYR A 57 -2.84 -6.57 -10.84
CA TYR A 57 -3.27 -6.01 -9.56
C TYR A 57 -2.15 -5.27 -8.81
N ALA A 58 -0.91 -5.74 -8.94
CA ALA A 58 0.27 -5.13 -8.32
C ALA A 58 0.88 -4.04 -9.22
N VAL A 59 1.64 -3.11 -8.61
CA VAL A 59 2.32 -2.01 -9.32
C VAL A 59 3.77 -2.41 -9.60
N ALA A 60 4.21 -2.33 -10.85
CA ALA A 60 5.54 -2.79 -11.28
C ALA A 60 6.70 -2.18 -10.48
N HIS A 61 6.65 -0.87 -10.20
CA HIS A 61 7.67 -0.17 -9.41
C HIS A 61 7.73 -0.61 -7.93
N GLU A 62 6.63 -1.11 -7.37
CA GLU A 62 6.60 -1.65 -6.00
C GLU A 62 7.01 -3.13 -5.98
N THR A 63 6.63 -3.89 -7.01
CA THR A 63 6.89 -5.33 -7.09
C THR A 63 8.35 -5.64 -7.43
N GLN A 64 8.99 -4.87 -8.32
CA GLN A 64 10.38 -5.10 -8.72
C GLN A 64 11.37 -5.16 -7.55
N PRO A 65 11.41 -4.19 -6.61
CA PRO A 65 12.33 -4.26 -5.49
C PRO A 65 12.02 -5.44 -4.56
N ALA A 66 10.75 -5.81 -4.39
CA ALA A 66 10.35 -6.98 -3.61
C ALA A 66 10.82 -8.29 -4.26
N ILE A 67 10.78 -8.40 -5.59
CA ILE A 67 11.31 -9.55 -6.32
C ILE A 67 12.83 -9.62 -6.19
N MET A 68 13.53 -8.49 -6.37
CA MET A 68 14.98 -8.43 -6.19
C MET A 68 15.40 -8.84 -4.77
N GLU A 69 14.63 -8.41 -3.76
CA GLU A 69 14.82 -8.77 -2.35
C GLU A 69 14.71 -10.28 -2.11
N LEU A 70 13.63 -10.88 -2.61
CA LEU A 70 13.37 -12.32 -2.46
C LEU A 70 14.41 -13.15 -3.23
N CYS A 71 14.94 -12.61 -4.32
CA CYS A 71 15.84 -13.32 -5.21
C CYS A 71 17.33 -13.09 -4.91
N ARG A 72 17.70 -12.35 -3.84
CA ARG A 72 19.11 -12.07 -3.51
C ARG A 72 19.98 -13.31 -3.30
N HIS A 73 19.38 -14.42 -2.89
CA HIS A 73 20.08 -15.68 -2.66
C HIS A 73 20.12 -16.60 -3.88
N LEU A 74 19.56 -16.19 -5.03
CA LEU A 74 19.66 -17.01 -6.23
C LEU A 74 21.12 -17.00 -6.72
N PRO A 75 21.72 -18.18 -6.95
CA PRO A 75 23.14 -18.30 -7.30
C PRO A 75 23.46 -17.80 -8.73
N ARG A 76 22.46 -17.34 -9.50
CA ARG A 76 22.55 -17.06 -10.93
C ARG A 76 22.28 -15.58 -11.20
N LYS A 77 22.94 -15.01 -12.20
CA LYS A 77 22.72 -13.62 -12.64
C LYS A 77 21.35 -13.53 -13.31
N PHE A 78 20.47 -12.70 -12.76
CA PHE A 78 19.19 -12.32 -13.37
C PHE A 78 19.03 -10.80 -13.26
N SER A 79 18.20 -10.21 -14.11
CA SER A 79 17.83 -8.80 -14.05
C SER A 79 16.33 -8.65 -14.11
N VAL A 80 15.77 -7.77 -13.27
CA VAL A 80 14.35 -7.43 -13.29
C VAL A 80 14.22 -5.91 -13.34
N ILE A 81 13.56 -5.41 -14.37
CA ILE A 81 13.32 -3.99 -14.60
C ILE A 81 11.81 -3.75 -14.58
N ALA A 82 11.37 -2.71 -13.89
CA ALA A 82 9.98 -2.27 -13.93
C ALA A 82 9.78 -1.23 -15.04
N ASP A 83 8.81 -1.46 -15.92
CA ASP A 83 8.22 -0.42 -16.75
C ASP A 83 6.89 0.03 -16.12
N GLY A 84 6.91 1.19 -15.47
CA GLY A 84 5.73 1.78 -14.86
C GLY A 84 4.68 2.25 -15.85
N ARG A 85 5.07 2.58 -17.10
CA ARG A 85 4.13 3.08 -18.12
C ARG A 85 3.19 1.98 -18.60
N THR A 86 3.70 0.76 -18.73
CA THR A 86 2.90 -0.42 -19.14
C THR A 86 2.55 -1.34 -17.97
N ASN A 87 2.88 -0.93 -16.74
CA ASN A 87 2.75 -1.73 -15.52
C ASN A 87 3.29 -3.17 -15.69
N SER A 88 4.48 -3.30 -16.27
CA SER A 88 5.08 -4.57 -16.63
C SER A 88 6.46 -4.76 -16.02
N LEU A 89 6.84 -6.01 -15.78
CA LEU A 89 8.18 -6.41 -15.41
C LEU A 89 8.90 -7.02 -16.61
N LEU A 90 10.08 -6.50 -16.93
CA LEU A 90 11.01 -7.09 -17.88
C LEU A 90 11.98 -7.95 -17.09
N ILE A 91 11.97 -9.25 -17.35
CA ILE A 91 12.80 -10.24 -16.65
C ILE A 91 13.81 -10.79 -17.65
N GLN A 92 15.09 -10.65 -17.33
CA GLN A 92 16.19 -11.27 -18.06
C GLN A 92 16.81 -12.36 -17.18
N ALA A 93 16.56 -13.62 -17.52
CA ALA A 93 17.05 -14.78 -16.79
C ALA A 93 17.10 -16.00 -17.72
N ASN A 94 17.71 -17.10 -17.28
CA ASN A 94 17.56 -18.38 -17.98
C ASN A 94 16.11 -18.90 -17.83
N ALA A 95 15.74 -19.92 -18.61
CA ALA A 95 14.40 -20.50 -18.59
C ALA A 95 13.94 -20.97 -17.19
N LYS A 96 14.82 -21.65 -16.43
CA LYS A 96 14.50 -22.20 -15.09
C LYS A 96 14.20 -21.10 -14.07
N ASP A 97 14.99 -20.04 -14.07
CA ASP A 97 14.85 -18.92 -13.14
C ASP A 97 13.73 -17.98 -13.57
N THR A 98 13.49 -17.82 -14.87
CA THR A 98 12.33 -17.10 -15.40
C THR A 98 11.03 -17.69 -14.85
N GLU A 99 10.88 -19.02 -14.87
CA GLU A 99 9.70 -19.70 -14.32
C GLU A 99 9.57 -19.52 -12.80
N ARG A 100 10.69 -19.55 -12.07
CA ARG A 100 10.68 -19.27 -10.63
C ARG A 100 10.23 -17.85 -10.32
N ILE A 101 10.76 -16.85 -11.04
CA ILE A 101 10.41 -15.45 -10.87
C ILE A 101 8.94 -15.23 -11.25
N LYS A 102 8.46 -15.82 -12.36
CA LYS A 102 7.04 -15.81 -12.73
C LYS A 102 6.15 -16.32 -11.61
N GLY A 103 6.51 -17.44 -10.97
CA GLY A 103 5.77 -17.99 -9.84
C GLY A 103 5.70 -17.03 -8.65
N MET A 104 6.81 -16.35 -8.32
CA MET A 104 6.82 -15.33 -7.26
C MET A 104 5.97 -14.12 -7.63
N VAL A 105 6.09 -13.63 -8.87
CA VAL A 105 5.30 -12.51 -9.38
C VAL A 105 3.81 -12.86 -9.33
N ALA A 106 3.39 -14.03 -9.79
CA ALA A 106 2.00 -14.48 -9.72
C ALA A 106 1.49 -14.61 -8.28
N ALA A 107 2.36 -14.98 -7.34
CA ALA A 107 1.99 -15.04 -5.93
C ALA A 107 1.77 -13.64 -5.32
N LEU A 108 2.47 -12.61 -5.82
CA LEU A 108 2.36 -11.21 -5.38
C LEU A 108 1.27 -10.43 -6.14
N ASP A 109 1.09 -10.72 -7.43
CA ASP A 109 0.12 -10.11 -8.33
C ASP A 109 -1.27 -10.72 -8.16
N ARG A 110 -1.71 -10.79 -6.91
CA ARG A 110 -3.07 -11.22 -6.59
C ARG A 110 -3.94 -10.01 -6.33
N GLN A 111 -5.22 -10.19 -6.58
CA GLN A 111 -6.23 -9.29 -6.06
C GLN A 111 -6.23 -9.40 -4.54
N VAL A 112 -5.40 -8.60 -3.90
CA VAL A 112 -5.52 -8.36 -2.48
C VAL A 112 -6.88 -7.69 -2.33
N LYS A 113 -7.82 -8.33 -1.63
CA LYS A 113 -8.96 -7.63 -1.00
C LYS A 113 -8.33 -6.66 0.00
N LYS A 114 -7.73 -5.58 -0.50
CA LYS A 114 -7.19 -4.51 0.34
C LYS A 114 -8.41 -4.06 1.14
N ALA A 115 -8.39 -4.24 2.46
CA ALA A 115 -8.92 -3.20 3.34
C ALA A 115 -8.45 -1.91 2.70
N ALA A 116 -9.40 -1.10 2.22
CA ALA A 116 -9.30 -0.14 1.13
C ALA A 116 -7.87 0.38 0.88
N PRO A 117 -7.44 0.59 -0.38
CA PRO A 117 -6.14 1.19 -0.67
C PRO A 117 -5.89 2.29 0.36
N LYS A 118 -4.68 2.38 0.91
CA LYS A 118 -4.18 3.60 1.55
C LYS A 118 -4.24 4.70 0.49
N ARG A 119 -5.46 5.10 0.08
CA ARG A 119 -5.78 6.42 -0.43
C ARG A 119 -5.15 7.29 0.62
N GLU A 120 -4.21 8.12 0.21
CA GLU A 120 -3.86 9.32 0.96
C GLU A 120 -5.18 9.81 1.55
N ALA A 121 -5.32 9.66 2.87
CA ALA A 121 -6.64 9.77 3.46
C ALA A 121 -7.15 11.16 3.10
N GLU A 122 -8.29 11.21 2.40
CA GLU A 122 -8.77 12.41 1.74
C GLU A 122 -8.72 13.58 2.73
N ILE A 123 -7.91 14.59 2.39
CA ILE A 123 -7.74 15.76 3.24
C ILE A 123 -8.95 16.64 3.03
N GLN A 124 -9.77 16.74 4.07
CA GLN A 124 -10.94 17.60 4.12
C GLN A 124 -10.58 18.94 4.74
N VAL A 125 -11.15 20.00 4.18
CA VAL A 125 -11.08 21.35 4.74
C VAL A 125 -12.31 21.56 5.61
N ASN A 126 -12.12 21.86 6.89
CA ASN A 126 -13.21 22.19 7.81
C ASN A 126 -12.97 23.57 8.43
N VAL A 127 -14.00 24.42 8.41
CA VAL A 127 -14.00 25.73 9.06
C VAL A 127 -14.78 25.62 10.37
N MET A 128 -14.17 26.03 11.48
CA MET A 128 -14.77 25.97 12.81
C MET A 128 -14.78 27.37 13.42
N ILE A 129 -15.94 28.02 13.42
CA ILE A 129 -16.14 29.34 14.06
C ILE A 129 -16.21 29.14 15.58
N LEU A 130 -15.56 30.03 16.33
CA LEU A 130 -15.52 29.97 17.79
C LEU A 130 -16.44 31.02 18.41
N GLU A 131 -17.10 30.66 19.51
CA GLU A 131 -18.13 31.47 20.18
C GLU A 131 -17.62 32.18 21.44
N HIS A 132 -16.73 31.56 22.20
CA HIS A 132 -16.38 32.03 23.55
C HIS A 132 -14.93 32.48 23.67
N ARG A 133 -14.06 32.02 22.77
CA ARG A 133 -12.61 32.23 22.83
C ARG A 133 -12.08 32.75 21.50
N ARG A 134 -10.98 33.49 21.56
CA ARG A 134 -10.25 33.94 20.36
C ARG A 134 -9.58 32.77 19.66
N ALA A 135 -9.71 32.71 18.34
CA ALA A 135 -9.10 31.69 17.49
C ALA A 135 -7.57 31.61 17.63
N GLU A 136 -6.92 32.73 17.94
CA GLU A 136 -5.48 32.76 18.23
C GLU A 136 -5.10 31.92 19.46
N ASN A 137 -5.88 32.06 20.54
CA ASN A 137 -5.63 31.36 21.80
C ASN A 137 -5.95 29.87 21.66
N VAL A 138 -7.09 29.53 21.07
CA VAL A 138 -7.50 28.12 20.88
C VAL A 138 -6.60 27.43 19.85
N GLY A 139 -6.34 28.07 18.72
CA GLY A 139 -5.51 27.54 17.65
C GLY A 139 -4.05 27.34 18.08
N GLY A 140 -3.49 28.22 18.91
CA GLY A 140 -2.16 28.06 19.48
C GLY A 140 -2.02 26.78 20.31
N VAL A 141 -2.94 26.59 21.27
CA VAL A 141 -2.98 25.39 22.12
C VAL A 141 -3.19 24.12 21.31
N ILE A 142 -4.09 24.15 20.32
CA ILE A 142 -4.33 23.00 19.43
C ILE A 142 -3.07 22.63 18.66
N ARG A 143 -2.37 23.62 18.08
CA ARG A 143 -1.12 23.35 17.37
C ARG A 143 -0.09 22.71 18.28
N GLU A 144 0.07 23.20 19.51
CA GLU A 144 0.98 22.62 20.48
C GLU A 144 0.64 21.15 20.76
N ILE A 145 -0.61 20.84 21.13
CA ILE A 145 -1.08 19.45 21.40
C ILE A 145 -0.82 18.52 20.21
N LEU A 146 -1.02 19.02 18.98
CA LEU A 146 -0.85 18.26 17.76
C LEU A 146 0.62 18.11 17.35
N GLN A 147 1.47 19.11 17.63
CA GLN A 147 2.91 19.11 17.36
C GLN A 147 3.72 18.34 18.40
N SER A 148 3.24 18.19 19.64
CA SER A 148 3.89 17.38 20.69
C SER A 148 4.00 15.88 20.36
N ASN A 149 3.55 15.46 19.17
CA ASN A 149 3.69 14.11 18.62
C ASN A 149 4.63 14.04 17.39
N VAL A 150 5.45 15.07 17.14
CA VAL A 150 6.50 14.99 16.10
C VAL A 150 7.70 14.22 16.67
N PRO A 151 8.02 13.00 16.19
CA PRO A 151 9.31 12.41 16.47
C PRO A 151 10.38 13.32 15.89
N GLN A 152 11.25 13.82 16.77
CA GLN A 152 12.48 14.51 16.45
C GLN A 152 13.26 13.72 15.38
N ARG A 153 13.68 14.41 14.31
CA ARG A 153 14.44 13.82 13.21
C ARG A 153 15.67 13.09 13.75
N MET A 154 15.74 11.78 13.50
CA MET A 154 16.99 11.02 13.50
C MET A 154 16.85 9.85 12.52
N GLY A 155 17.67 9.82 11.47
CA GLY A 155 17.95 8.62 10.66
C GLY A 155 17.00 8.30 9.50
N ARG A 156 17.59 7.86 8.38
CA ARG A 156 16.91 7.28 7.19
C ARG A 156 15.96 6.15 7.62
N GLY A 157 14.68 6.33 7.32
CA GLY A 157 13.62 5.36 7.58
C GLY A 157 12.34 6.08 7.95
N ALA A 158 11.52 6.43 6.94
CA ALA A 158 10.33 7.25 7.09
C ALA A 158 9.32 6.64 8.09
N ARG A 159 9.37 7.11 9.34
CA ARG A 159 8.33 6.85 10.34
C ARG A 159 7.25 7.92 10.18
N VAL A 160 6.14 7.55 9.55
CA VAL A 160 4.97 8.40 9.38
C VAL A 160 4.49 8.84 10.77
N SER A 161 4.59 10.14 11.07
CA SER A 161 4.00 10.70 12.28
C SER A 161 2.49 10.45 12.26
N ARG A 162 1.91 9.97 13.37
CA ARG A 162 0.47 9.73 13.50
C ARG A 162 -0.37 11.00 13.25
N ASN A 163 0.25 12.18 13.34
CA ASN A 163 -0.36 13.49 13.10
C ASN A 163 0.14 14.18 11.81
N SER A 164 0.88 13.49 10.91
CA SER A 164 1.47 14.13 9.72
C SER A 164 0.45 14.70 8.72
N SER A 165 -0.84 14.50 8.95
CA SER A 165 -1.94 14.94 8.09
C SER A 165 -2.86 16.00 8.71
N ILE A 166 -2.46 16.67 9.79
CA ILE A 166 -3.26 17.75 10.41
C ILE A 166 -2.54 19.09 10.28
N ARG A 167 -3.13 20.04 9.53
CA ARG A 167 -2.69 21.44 9.48
C ARG A 167 -3.81 22.35 10.00
N VAL A 168 -3.46 23.33 10.82
CA VAL A 168 -4.41 24.28 11.41
C VAL A 168 -4.01 25.72 11.07
N VAL A 169 -4.87 26.42 10.35
CA VAL A 169 -4.77 27.85 10.04
C VAL A 169 -5.74 28.61 10.93
N ILE A 170 -5.31 29.77 11.42
CA ILE A 170 -6.11 30.63 12.30
C ILE A 170 -6.61 31.78 11.44
N ASP A 171 -7.93 31.94 11.38
CA ASP A 171 -8.60 33.06 10.75
C ASP A 171 -9.07 34.03 11.84
N ARG A 172 -8.49 35.23 11.86
CA ARG A 172 -8.77 36.23 12.89
C ARG A 172 -10.04 37.01 12.60
N GLU A 173 -10.36 37.23 11.32
CA GLU A 173 -11.51 38.01 10.89
C GLU A 173 -12.81 37.27 11.17
N LEU A 174 -12.82 35.96 10.91
CA LEU A 174 -13.97 35.09 11.18
C LEU A 174 -13.98 34.50 12.59
N ASN A 175 -12.98 34.81 13.42
CA ASN A 175 -12.70 34.14 14.70
C ASN A 175 -12.83 32.61 14.56
N ALA A 176 -12.15 32.05 13.55
CA ALA A 176 -12.33 30.66 13.14
C ALA A 176 -11.00 29.91 13.00
N LEU A 177 -11.09 28.58 13.06
CA LEU A 177 -10.00 27.67 12.73
C LEU A 177 -10.31 26.94 11.43
N VAL A 178 -9.39 27.06 10.46
CA VAL A 178 -9.44 26.31 9.21
C VAL A 178 -8.50 25.12 9.32
N THR A 179 -9.05 23.91 9.18
CA THR A 179 -8.31 22.67 9.44
C THR A 179 -8.27 21.82 8.18
N TYR A 180 -7.08 21.34 7.84
CA TYR A 180 -6.84 20.41 6.75
C TYR A 180 -6.52 19.06 7.37
N THR A 181 -7.49 18.15 7.37
CA THR A 181 -7.36 16.88 8.10
C THR A 181 -8.13 15.75 7.41
N THR A 182 -7.74 14.51 7.69
CA THR A 182 -8.48 13.34 7.21
C THR A 182 -9.81 13.21 7.95
N ALA A 183 -10.82 12.54 7.37
CA ALA A 183 -12.11 12.31 8.04
C ALA A 183 -11.95 11.71 9.46
N LYS A 184 -10.95 10.84 9.65
CA LYS A 184 -10.60 10.26 10.96
C LYS A 184 -10.11 11.30 11.98
N ASN A 185 -9.32 12.27 11.54
CA ASN A 185 -8.74 13.30 12.41
C ASN A 185 -9.70 14.48 12.64
N THR A 186 -10.66 14.71 11.75
CA THR A 186 -11.66 15.79 11.87
C THR A 186 -12.43 15.71 13.18
N ALA A 187 -12.89 14.52 13.58
CA ALA A 187 -13.61 14.33 14.84
C ALA A 187 -12.74 14.74 16.05
N ARG A 188 -11.50 14.25 16.10
CA ARG A 188 -10.55 14.57 17.18
C ARG A 188 -10.27 16.06 17.30
N VAL A 189 -10.08 16.76 16.17
CA VAL A 189 -9.84 18.21 16.19
C VAL A 189 -11.08 18.95 16.66
N ARG A 190 -12.27 18.55 16.19
CA ARG A 190 -13.55 19.12 16.63
C ARG A 190 -13.75 18.99 18.15
N ASP A 191 -13.47 17.82 18.71
CA ASP A 191 -13.61 17.58 20.15
C ASP A 191 -12.65 18.46 20.97
N LEU A 192 -11.42 18.62 20.50
CA LEU A 192 -10.44 19.52 21.14
C LEU A 192 -10.90 20.98 21.08
N VAL A 193 -11.43 21.43 19.95
CA VAL A 193 -11.99 22.78 19.81
C VAL A 193 -13.14 22.99 20.79
N ALA A 194 -14.10 22.06 20.84
CA ALA A 194 -15.26 22.15 21.74
C ALA A 194 -14.88 22.10 23.23
N ALA A 195 -13.78 21.42 23.58
CA ALA A 195 -13.27 21.40 24.95
C ALA A 195 -12.64 22.75 25.35
N LEU A 196 -12.01 23.45 24.39
CA LEU A 196 -11.27 24.70 24.62
C LEU A 196 -12.15 25.94 24.48
N ASP A 197 -13.15 25.91 23.60
CA ASP A 197 -14.08 27.01 23.35
C ASP A 197 -15.24 27.00 24.36
N ARG A 198 -14.93 27.35 25.61
CA ARG A 198 -15.90 27.42 26.71
C ARG A 198 -15.91 28.79 27.37
N PRO A 199 -17.06 29.22 27.92
CA PRO A 199 -17.13 30.48 28.64
C PRO A 199 -16.24 30.41 29.89
N ILE A 200 -15.47 31.46 30.12
CA ILE A 200 -14.63 31.56 31.32
C ILE A 200 -15.56 31.85 32.50
N LYS A 201 -15.66 30.91 33.44
CA LYS A 201 -16.27 31.20 34.75
C LYS A 201 -15.33 32.15 35.49
N GLN A 202 -15.67 33.44 35.51
CA GLN A 202 -14.95 34.39 36.36
C GLN A 202 -15.17 33.99 37.82
N LYS A 203 -14.08 33.76 38.54
CA LYS A 203 -14.11 33.65 40.00
C LYS A 203 -14.41 35.06 40.50
N LYS A 204 -15.62 35.32 41.01
CA LYS A 204 -15.91 36.56 41.74
C LYS A 204 -14.82 36.68 42.80
N SER A 205 -13.98 37.70 42.68
CA SER A 205 -13.16 38.14 43.80
C SER A 205 -14.16 38.61 44.86
N ASP A 206 -14.46 37.73 45.82
CA ASP A 206 -15.10 38.14 47.06
C ASP A 206 -14.13 39.09 47.78
N GLY A 207 -14.18 40.36 47.37
CA GLY A 207 -13.59 41.47 48.09
C GLY A 207 -14.40 41.65 49.36
N LYS A 208 -14.11 40.83 50.38
CA LYS A 208 -14.55 41.05 51.75
C LYS A 208 -13.32 41.40 52.59
N ASN A 209 -13.47 42.53 53.28
CA ASN A 209 -12.63 43.10 54.35
C ASN A 209 -11.36 43.83 53.85
N LYS A 210 -11.10 45.08 54.21
CA LYS A 210 -11.55 45.86 55.37
C LYS A 210 -11.38 47.35 55.07
#